data_AF-A0A009QPE0-F1
#
_entry.id   AF-A0A009QPE0-F1
#
_cell.length_a   1.000
_cell.length_b   1.000
_cell.length_c   1.000
_cell.angle_alpha   90.00
_cell.angle_beta   90.00
_cell.angle_gamma   90.00
#
_symmetry.space_group_name_H-M   'P 1'
#
loop_
_entity.id
_entity.type
_entity.pdbx_description
1 polymer ?
#
loop_
_entity_poly.entity_id
_entity_poly.type
_entity_poly.pdbx_seq_one_letter_code
_entity_poly.pdbx_strand_id
1 'polypeptide(L)' 'MLERNKANLRKRGYNEKNAAITREEFRQELARRGRITLYLAGEIETSLYKAQKIEYMGGYVKPKEMQ' A
#
# COMPACT_ATOMS: atom_id res chain seq x y z
N MET A 1 -1.22 9.39 0.77
CA MET A 1 -0.34 8.62 1.68
C MET A 1 0.98 8.26 1.01
N LEU A 2 0.96 7.58 -0.14
CA LEU A 2 2.20 7.19 -0.83
C LEU A 2 3.10 8.40 -1.16
N GLU A 3 2.54 9.48 -1.70
CA GLU A 3 3.30 10.73 -1.99
C GLU A 3 3.89 11.39 -0.74
N ARG A 4 3.21 11.32 0.41
CA ARG A 4 3.77 11.78 1.69
C ARG A 4 5.01 10.95 2.06
N ASN A 5 4.93 9.64 1.89
CA ASN A 5 6.03 8.73 2.22
C ASN A 5 7.20 8.89 1.23
N LYS A 6 6.94 9.10 -0.06
CA LYS A 6 7.95 9.48 -1.06
C LYS A 6 8.66 10.78 -0.67
N ALA A 7 7.90 11.83 -0.31
CA ALA A 7 8.46 13.10 0.14
C ALA A 7 9.33 12.95 1.40
N ASN A 8 8.92 12.10 2.36
CA ASN A 8 9.70 11.78 3.55
C ASN A 8 11.01 11.06 3.22
N LEU A 9 10.99 10.12 2.27
CA LEU A 9 12.20 9.42 1.81
C LEU A 9 13.16 10.38 1.10
N ARG A 10 12.63 11.23 0.21
CA ARG A 10 13.40 12.30 -0.46
C ARG A 10 14.08 13.23 0.55
N LYS A 11 13.36 13.67 1.58
CA LYS A 11 13.89 14.51 2.66
C LYS A 11 15.03 13.83 3.43
N ARG A 12 15.00 12.49 3.54
CA ARG A 12 15.99 11.68 4.24
C ARG A 12 17.11 11.16 3.33
N GLY A 13 17.10 11.48 2.03
CA GLY A 13 18.07 10.98 1.05
C GLY A 13 17.90 9.49 0.71
N TYR A 14 16.76 8.88 1.03
CA TYR A 14 16.45 7.50 0.67
C TYR A 14 15.73 7.42 -0.68
N ASN A 15 15.85 6.27 -1.35
CA ASN A 15 15.19 6.02 -2.63
C ASN A 15 13.65 6.01 -2.48
N GLU A 16 12.96 6.90 -3.20
CA GLU A 16 11.50 7.04 -3.19
C GLU A 16 10.76 5.79 -3.67
N LYS A 17 11.42 4.92 -4.46
CA LYS A 17 10.88 3.62 -4.89
C LYS A 17 10.60 2.68 -3.71
N ASN A 18 11.21 2.95 -2.55
CA ASN A 18 10.97 2.21 -1.31
C ASN A 18 9.75 2.72 -0.54
N ALA A 19 9.01 3.71 -1.07
CA ALA A 19 7.78 4.18 -0.45
C ALA A 19 6.76 3.05 -0.40
N ALA A 20 6.48 2.59 0.82
CA ALA A 20 5.42 1.66 1.14
C ALA A 20 4.55 2.25 2.25
N ILE A 21 3.35 1.71 2.41
CA ILE A 21 2.48 1.96 3.58
C ILE A 21 2.26 0.65 4.31
N THR A 22 1.85 0.70 5.57
CA THR A 22 1.52 -0.54 6.28
C THR A 22 0.28 -1.19 5.66
N ARG A 23 0.19 -2.51 5.74
CA ARG A 23 -1.00 -3.25 5.31
C ARG A 23 -2.27 -2.83 6.08
N GLU A 24 -2.11 -2.37 7.32
CA GLU A 24 -3.20 -1.82 8.12
C GLU A 24 -3.69 -0.49 7.57
N GLU A 25 -2.80 0.49 7.37
CA GLU A 25 -3.14 1.80 6.78
C GLU A 25 -3.81 1.63 5.41
N PHE A 26 -3.33 0.68 4.61
CA PHE A 26 -3.93 0.38 3.31
C PHE A 26 -5.38 -0.11 3.46
N ARG A 27 -5.63 -1.13 4.30
CA ARG A 27 -6.97 -1.68 4.53
C ARG A 27 -7.92 -0.66 5.16
N GLN A 28 -7.44 0.15 6.11
CA GLN A 28 -8.24 1.21 6.74
C GLN A 28 -8.69 2.26 5.72
N GLU A 29 -7.77 2.71 4.86
CA GLU A 29 -8.12 3.71 3.84
C GLU A 29 -9.03 3.13 2.75
N LEU A 30 -8.82 1.87 2.38
CA LEU A 30 -9.68 1.16 1.43
C LEU A 30 -11.09 0.99 2.00
N ALA A 31 -11.23 0.59 3.26
CA ALA A 31 -12.50 0.52 3.97
C ALA A 31 -13.20 1.88 4.03
N ARG A 32 -12.46 2.93 4.42
CA ARG A 32 -12.98 4.30 4.53
C ARG A 32 -13.49 4.85 3.20
N ARG A 33 -12.72 4.68 2.12
CA ARG A 33 -13.08 5.19 0.77
C ARG A 33 -14.17 4.36 0.12
N GLY A 34 -14.08 3.04 0.24
CA GLY A 34 -15.04 2.11 -0.34
C GLY A 34 -16.35 2.02 0.43
N ARG A 35 -16.42 2.55 1.66
CA ARG A 35 -17.53 2.33 2.61
C ARG A 35 -17.83 0.83 2.80
N ILE A 36 -16.74 0.06 2.95
CA ILE A 36 -16.77 -1.39 3.14
C ILE A 36 -16.18 -1.76 4.49
N THR A 37 -16.42 -2.98 4.94
CA THR A 37 -15.83 -3.49 6.17
C THR A 37 -14.31 -3.67 6.02
N LEU A 38 -13.59 -3.61 7.15
CA LEU A 38 -12.16 -3.95 7.18
C LEU A 38 -11.89 -5.39 6.73
N TYR A 39 -12.85 -6.29 6.96
CA TYR A 39 -12.80 -7.67 6.47
C TYR A 39 -12.75 -7.71 4.94
N LEU A 40 -13.73 -7.07 4.26
CA LEU A 40 -13.77 -7.02 2.81
C LEU A 40 -12.55 -6.27 2.23
N ALA A 41 -12.07 -5.22 2.90
CA ALA A 41 -10.83 -4.56 2.52
C ALA A 41 -9.62 -5.51 2.54
N GLY A 42 -9.56 -6.45 3.49
CA GLY A 42 -8.53 -7.50 3.54
C GLY A 42 -8.66 -8.54 2.41
N GLU A 43 -9.88 -8.89 2.01
CA GLU A 43 -10.11 -9.77 0.86
C GLU A 43 -9.71 -9.09 -0.45
N ILE A 44 -10.01 -7.80 -0.62
CA ILE A 44 -9.60 -7.00 -1.77
C ILE A 44 -8.08 -6.85 -1.81
N GLU A 45 -7.43 -6.55 -0.69
CA GLU A 45 -5.96 -6.52 -0.59
C GLU A 45 -5.37 -7.85 -1.08
N THR A 46 -5.88 -8.97 -0.58
CA THR A 46 -5.43 -10.32 -0.98
C THR A 46 -5.63 -10.55 -2.48
N SER A 47 -6.75 -10.08 -3.04
CA SER A 47 -7.05 -10.19 -4.47
C SER A 47 -6.10 -9.35 -5.32
N LEU A 48 -5.77 -8.12 -4.89
CA LEU A 48 -4.80 -7.25 -5.57
C LEU A 48 -3.40 -7.86 -5.58
N TYR A 49 -3.00 -8.52 -4.49
CA TYR A 49 -1.73 -9.24 -4.41
C TYR A 49 -1.70 -10.43 -5.37
N LYS A 50 -2.75 -11.27 -5.37
CA LYS A 50 -2.88 -12.41 -6.29
C LYS A 50 -2.89 -11.97 -7.77
N ALA A 51 -3.52 -10.83 -8.05
CA ALA A 51 -3.54 -10.20 -9.37
C ALA A 51 -2.23 -9.48 -9.74
N GLN A 52 -1.20 -9.55 -8.88
CA GLN A 52 0.09 -8.91 -9.08
C GLN A 52 0.02 -7.38 -9.30
N LYS A 53 -0.95 -6.71 -8.67
CA LYS A 53 -1.06 -5.24 -8.71
C LYS A 53 -0.31 -4.56 -7.57
N ILE A 54 -0.09 -5.30 -6.49
CA ILE A 54 0.69 -4.87 -5.33
C ILE A 54 1.70 -5.96 -4.96
N GLU A 55 2.70 -5.59 -4.19
CA GLU A 55 3.67 -6.50 -3.58
C GLU A 55 3.78 -6.25 -2.08
N TYR A 56 4.06 -7.33 -1.33
CA TYR A 56 4.27 -7.28 0.10
C TYR A 56 5.76 -7.14 0.44
N MET A 57 6.04 -6.32 1.44
CA MET A 57 7.37 -6.15 2.03
C MET A 57 7.26 -6.32 3.54
N GLY A 58 7.14 -7.57 4.01
CA GLY A 58 6.80 -7.85 5.41
C GLY A 58 5.43 -7.27 5.78
N GLY A 59 5.40 -6.38 6.79
CA GLY A 59 4.17 -5.69 7.22
C GLY A 59 3.69 -4.55 6.30
N TYR A 60 4.39 -4.30 5.20
CA TYR A 60 4.15 -3.19 4.28
C TYR A 60 3.61 -3.67 2.92
N VAL A 61 2.97 -2.75 2.21
CA VAL A 61 2.44 -2.93 0.85
C VAL A 61 2.85 -1.75 -0.04
N LYS A 62 3.21 -2.05 -1.28
CA LYS A 62 3.44 -1.05 -2.34
C LYS A 62 2.86 -1.50 -3.68
N PRO A 63 2.57 -0.58 -4.60
CA PRO A 63 2.22 -0.94 -5.98
C PRO A 63 3.35 -1.74 -6.62
N LYS A 64 3.02 -2.80 -7.35
CA LYS A 64 4.01 -3.50 -8.17
C LYS A 64 4.36 -2.59 -9.35
N GLU A 65 5.64 -2.31 -9.58
CA GLU A 65 6.07 -1.58 -10.78
C GLU A 65 5.63 -2.41 -12.01
N MET A 66 4.80 -1.84 -12.89
CA MET A 66 4.57 -2.42 -14.22
C MET A 66 5.85 -2.22 -15.02
N GLN A 67 6.49 -3.33 -15.41
CA GLN A 67 7.52 -3.33 -16.46
C GLN A 67 6.90 -2.95 -17.80
#